data_AF-L7LZC9-F1
#
_entry.id   AF-L7LZC9-F1
#
_cell.length_a   1.000
_cell.length_b   1.000
_cell.length_c   1.000
_cell.angle_alpha   90.00
_cell.angle_beta   90.00
_cell.angle_gamma   90.00
#
_symmetry.space_group_name_H-M   'P 1'
#
loop_
_entity.id
_entity.type
_entity.pdbx_description
1 polymer ?
#
loop_
_entity_poly.entity_id
_entity_poly.type
_entity_poly.pdbx_seq_one_letter_code
_entity_poly.pdbx_strand_id
1 'polypeptide(L)'
;MSVKYHKGRRAARARALQRQFGHHRDVYYTDACKIAKDKYTVVATNQSSTITATVRTASVSTAESAAIALAIRDAEYKTQDALVISDSQSACRQYLTGAVSKITAKILGPHIEQYHAVIWCPAHAGLEGNERADGIARGISIRAPIATLEEPPVTPRDILETQRKERQKFSPPHPKLDIGQARDWRRLQTNTYPNLLFVNKIHPTQYPDTCPWCWERPSLTHIMWTCRLGPPEINSPLFGRNPFERQWEVWLASKDQESQVALLDQAQQAAKASGALD
;
A
#
# COMPACT_ATOMS: atom_id res chain seq x y z
N MET A 1 -6.16 -0.08 3.85
CA MET A 1 -4.68 0.00 3.81
C MET A 1 -4.12 -1.07 2.88
N SER A 2 -3.57 -0.68 1.73
CA SER A 2 -3.05 -1.62 0.70
C SER A 2 -2.01 -2.61 1.26
N VAL A 3 -2.32 -3.91 1.19
CA VAL A 3 -1.56 -5.02 1.80
C VAL A 3 -0.13 -5.17 1.25
N LYS A 4 0.12 -4.73 0.01
CA LYS A 4 1.38 -4.99 -0.71
C LYS A 4 2.55 -4.06 -0.35
N TYR A 5 2.33 -2.82 0.08
CA TYR A 5 3.41 -1.80 0.13
C TYR A 5 4.07 -1.62 1.51
N HIS A 6 3.51 -2.20 2.57
CA HIS A 6 4.08 -2.15 3.93
C HIS A 6 4.34 -3.55 4.52
N LYS A 7 4.56 -4.55 3.65
CA LYS A 7 4.72 -5.96 4.06
C LYS A 7 5.81 -6.13 5.12
N GLY A 8 6.98 -5.52 4.93
CA GLY A 8 8.10 -5.60 5.88
C GLY A 8 7.79 -5.00 7.25
N ARG A 9 7.23 -3.78 7.30
CA ARG A 9 6.84 -3.12 8.56
C ARG A 9 5.73 -3.89 9.29
N ARG A 10 4.74 -4.40 8.56
CA ARG A 10 3.65 -5.22 9.11
C ARG A 10 4.17 -6.53 9.70
N ALA A 11 5.03 -7.24 8.97
CA ALA A 11 5.67 -8.45 9.46
C ALA A 11 6.57 -8.19 10.68
N ALA A 12 7.28 -7.05 10.71
CA ALA A 12 8.07 -6.66 11.88
C ALA A 12 7.19 -6.41 13.12
N ARG A 13 6.06 -5.71 12.96
CA ARG A 13 5.09 -5.49 14.06
C ARG A 13 4.46 -6.81 14.52
N ALA A 14 4.02 -7.68 13.62
CA ALA A 14 3.48 -8.99 13.97
C ALA A 14 4.49 -9.83 14.75
N ARG A 15 5.75 -9.90 14.29
CA ARG A 15 6.84 -10.58 15.01
C ARG A 15 7.15 -9.96 16.37
N ALA A 16 7.00 -8.65 16.54
CA ALA A 16 7.17 -8.00 17.84
C ALA A 16 6.04 -8.40 18.80
N LEU A 17 4.79 -8.35 18.34
CA LEU A 17 3.63 -8.76 19.12
C LEU A 17 3.67 -10.25 19.48
N GLN A 18 4.03 -11.13 18.55
CA GLN A 18 4.18 -12.57 18.83
C GLN A 18 5.24 -12.80 19.92
N ARG A 19 6.40 -12.15 19.83
CA ARG A 19 7.47 -12.28 20.84
C ARG A 19 7.06 -11.74 22.21
N GLN A 20 6.31 -10.66 22.25
CA GLN A 20 5.92 -10.00 23.50
C GLN A 20 4.71 -10.68 24.17
N PHE A 21 3.74 -11.14 23.39
CA PHE A 21 2.41 -11.51 23.88
C PHE A 21 1.95 -12.92 23.48
N GLY A 22 2.65 -13.61 22.57
CA GLY A 22 2.20 -14.91 22.03
C GLY A 22 1.97 -15.99 23.08
N HIS A 23 2.70 -15.93 24.20
CA HIS A 23 2.62 -16.91 25.29
C HIS A 23 1.80 -16.46 26.50
N HIS A 24 1.28 -15.23 26.53
CA HIS A 24 0.51 -14.72 27.67
C HIS A 24 -0.93 -15.24 27.66
N ARG A 25 -1.42 -15.66 28.84
CA ARG A 25 -2.79 -16.20 29.01
C ARG A 25 -3.87 -15.10 29.02
N ASP A 26 -3.48 -13.88 29.40
CA ASP A 26 -4.38 -12.73 29.53
C ASP A 26 -4.57 -11.98 28.20
N VAL A 27 -4.03 -12.53 27.11
CA VAL A 27 -4.09 -11.96 25.76
C VAL A 27 -5.22 -12.60 24.98
N TYR A 28 -6.16 -11.78 24.56
CA TYR A 28 -7.27 -12.16 23.70
C TYR A 28 -7.03 -11.70 22.27
N TYR A 29 -7.35 -12.55 21.31
CA TYR A 29 -7.39 -12.21 19.90
C TYR A 29 -8.84 -12.21 19.44
N THR A 30 -9.22 -11.22 18.66
CA THR A 30 -10.62 -11.02 18.25
C THR A 30 -10.75 -10.83 16.76
N ASP A 31 -11.82 -11.37 16.21
CA ASP A 31 -12.18 -11.22 14.79
C ASP A 31 -13.71 -11.30 14.60
N ALA A 32 -14.21 -10.76 13.49
CA ALA A 32 -15.59 -10.93 13.09
C ALA A 32 -15.74 -11.38 11.63
N CYS A 33 -16.62 -12.36 11.40
CA CYS A 33 -16.92 -12.87 10.06
C CYS A 33 -18.38 -12.64 9.69
N LYS A 34 -18.63 -12.14 8.48
CA LYS A 34 -19.98 -11.91 7.97
C LYS A 34 -20.68 -13.22 7.65
N ILE A 35 -21.90 -13.39 8.18
CA ILE A 35 -22.75 -14.56 7.92
C ILE A 35 -23.84 -14.20 6.89
N ALA A 36 -24.43 -13.02 7.04
CA ALA A 36 -25.52 -12.53 6.18
C ALA A 36 -25.47 -11.01 6.05
N LYS A 37 -26.43 -10.42 5.31
CA LYS A 37 -26.51 -8.97 5.05
C LYS A 37 -26.35 -8.12 6.32
N ASP A 38 -26.99 -8.53 7.42
CA ASP A 38 -27.03 -7.83 8.69
C ASP A 38 -26.61 -8.71 9.89
N LYS A 39 -25.80 -9.76 9.67
CA LYS A 39 -25.38 -10.68 10.74
C LYS A 39 -23.91 -11.05 10.62
N TYR A 40 -23.22 -11.02 11.75
CA TYR A 40 -21.82 -11.39 11.87
C TYR A 40 -21.62 -12.36 13.02
N THR A 41 -20.72 -13.32 12.83
CA THR A 41 -20.10 -14.07 13.93
C THR A 41 -19.00 -13.18 14.49
N VAL A 42 -18.93 -13.07 15.82
CA VAL A 42 -17.82 -12.42 16.53
C VAL A 42 -17.13 -13.45 17.39
N VAL A 43 -15.80 -13.38 17.45
CA VAL A 43 -14.95 -14.32 18.19
C VAL A 43 -13.98 -13.56 19.06
N ALA A 44 -13.80 -14.06 20.28
CA ALA A 44 -12.71 -13.71 21.17
C ALA A 44 -12.05 -15.01 21.65
N THR A 45 -10.74 -15.16 21.45
CA THR A 45 -10.01 -16.39 21.81
C THR A 45 -8.71 -16.04 22.53
N ASN A 46 -8.39 -16.79 23.57
CA ASN A 46 -7.08 -16.78 24.22
C ASN A 46 -6.53 -18.22 24.26
N GLN A 47 -5.48 -18.48 25.03
CA GLN A 47 -4.92 -19.84 25.14
C GLN A 47 -5.82 -20.84 25.87
N SER A 48 -6.72 -20.34 26.73
CA SER A 48 -7.50 -21.17 27.66
C SER A 48 -8.95 -21.35 27.21
N SER A 49 -9.48 -20.44 26.39
CA SER A 49 -10.90 -20.36 26.08
C SER A 49 -11.15 -19.63 24.76
N THR A 50 -12.26 -20.00 24.12
CA THR A 50 -12.78 -19.36 22.91
C THR A 50 -14.25 -19.06 23.13
N ILE A 51 -14.64 -17.83 22.86
CA ILE A 51 -16.00 -17.34 23.06
C ILE A 51 -16.47 -16.71 21.78
N THR A 52 -17.71 -17.01 21.44
CA THR A 52 -18.29 -16.72 20.14
C THR A 52 -19.69 -16.21 20.33
N ALA A 53 -20.10 -15.21 19.57
CA ALA A 53 -21.48 -14.73 19.56
C ALA A 53 -21.91 -14.34 18.15
N THR A 54 -23.21 -14.15 17.97
CA THR A 54 -23.77 -13.60 16.73
C THR A 54 -24.30 -12.21 17.02
N VAL A 55 -23.87 -11.23 16.22
CA VAL A 55 -24.33 -9.85 16.32
C VAL A 55 -25.10 -9.46 15.08
N ARG A 56 -26.24 -8.79 15.28
CA ARG A 56 -27.06 -8.27 14.19
C ARG A 56 -26.67 -6.83 13.89
N THR A 57 -25.93 -6.61 12.82
CA THR A 57 -25.46 -5.29 12.37
C THR A 57 -25.13 -5.35 10.88
N ALA A 58 -25.28 -4.24 10.16
CA ALA A 58 -24.78 -4.11 8.79
C ALA A 58 -23.31 -3.66 8.73
N SER A 59 -22.77 -3.12 9.83
CA SER A 59 -21.44 -2.54 9.90
C SER A 59 -20.41 -3.55 10.41
N VAL A 60 -19.41 -3.87 9.58
CA VAL A 60 -18.25 -4.70 9.96
C VAL A 60 -17.54 -4.11 11.18
N SER A 61 -17.30 -2.79 11.20
CA SER A 61 -16.65 -2.13 12.34
C SER A 61 -17.42 -2.29 13.65
N THR A 62 -18.75 -2.33 13.60
CA THR A 62 -19.58 -2.60 14.78
C THR A 62 -19.45 -4.05 15.25
N ALA A 63 -19.34 -5.00 14.32
CA ALA A 63 -19.13 -6.41 14.67
C ALA A 63 -17.75 -6.63 15.29
N GLU A 64 -16.69 -6.07 14.69
CA GLU A 64 -15.34 -6.09 15.23
C GLU A 64 -15.24 -5.46 16.62
N SER A 65 -15.87 -4.30 16.83
CA SER A 65 -15.92 -3.67 18.16
C SER A 65 -16.67 -4.53 19.18
N ALA A 66 -17.72 -5.25 18.76
CA ALA A 66 -18.43 -6.19 19.61
C ALA A 66 -17.58 -7.43 19.97
N ALA A 67 -16.70 -7.88 19.08
CA ALA A 67 -15.73 -8.94 19.39
C ALA A 67 -14.74 -8.52 20.49
N ILE A 68 -14.25 -7.27 20.43
CA ILE A 68 -13.43 -6.67 21.50
C ILE A 68 -14.21 -6.60 22.82
N ALA A 69 -15.48 -6.20 22.77
CA ALA A 69 -16.32 -6.13 23.98
C ALA A 69 -16.53 -7.51 24.61
N LEU A 70 -16.66 -8.54 23.77
CA LEU A 70 -16.83 -9.92 24.21
C LEU A 70 -15.59 -10.42 24.96
N ALA A 71 -14.39 -10.08 24.47
CA ALA A 71 -13.13 -10.39 25.15
C ALA A 71 -13.02 -9.70 26.52
N ILE A 72 -13.30 -8.40 26.56
CA ILE A 72 -13.31 -7.61 27.81
C ILE A 72 -14.29 -8.20 28.81
N ARG A 73 -15.52 -8.49 28.37
CA ARG A 73 -16.56 -9.02 29.24
C ARG A 73 -16.21 -10.39 29.83
N ASP A 74 -15.58 -11.26 29.06
CA ASP A 74 -15.12 -12.54 29.56
C ASP A 74 -14.02 -12.40 30.62
N ALA A 75 -13.07 -11.50 30.39
CA ALA A 75 -12.01 -11.23 31.36
C ALA A 75 -12.57 -10.60 32.66
N GLU A 76 -13.51 -9.65 32.52
CA GLU A 76 -14.27 -9.09 33.66
C GLU A 76 -14.98 -10.19 34.46
N TYR A 77 -15.68 -11.12 33.78
CA TYR A 77 -16.34 -12.23 34.46
C TYR A 77 -15.36 -13.12 35.23
N LYS A 78 -14.12 -13.23 34.74
CA LYS A 78 -13.02 -13.97 35.38
C LYS A 78 -12.23 -13.12 36.39
N THR A 79 -12.64 -11.88 36.65
CA THR A 79 -11.93 -10.91 37.50
C THR A 79 -10.45 -10.75 37.10
N GLN A 80 -10.21 -10.60 35.79
CA GLN A 80 -8.87 -10.52 35.19
C GLN A 80 -8.74 -9.32 34.26
N ASP A 81 -7.53 -8.77 34.20
CA ASP A 81 -7.13 -7.83 33.16
C ASP A 81 -7.13 -8.50 31.78
N ALA A 82 -7.33 -7.71 30.72
CA ALA A 82 -7.31 -8.23 29.36
C ALA A 82 -6.47 -7.37 28.45
N LEU A 83 -5.57 -8.02 27.70
CA LEU A 83 -4.93 -7.41 26.56
C LEU A 83 -5.57 -7.92 25.27
N VAL A 84 -6.44 -7.10 24.68
CA VAL A 84 -7.18 -7.47 23.47
C VAL A 84 -6.43 -7.01 22.23
N ILE A 85 -6.08 -7.95 21.36
CA ILE A 85 -5.41 -7.73 20.09
C ILE A 85 -6.42 -7.94 18.94
N SER A 86 -6.59 -6.91 18.12
CA SER A 86 -7.47 -6.93 16.95
C SER A 86 -6.75 -6.34 15.73
N ASP A 87 -7.01 -6.86 14.55
CA ASP A 87 -6.52 -6.25 13.30
C ASP A 87 -7.45 -5.18 12.71
N SER A 88 -8.64 -5.03 13.28
CA SER A 88 -9.62 -4.01 12.91
C SER A 88 -9.24 -2.63 13.44
N GLN A 89 -8.56 -1.86 12.61
CA GLN A 89 -8.13 -0.50 12.97
C GLN A 89 -9.31 0.43 13.32
N SER A 90 -10.45 0.26 12.64
CA SER A 90 -11.65 1.06 12.91
C SER A 90 -12.23 0.73 14.28
N ALA A 91 -12.27 -0.55 14.66
CA ALA A 91 -12.73 -0.95 15.99
C ALA A 91 -11.81 -0.42 17.09
N CYS A 92 -10.48 -0.59 16.96
CA CYS A 92 -9.53 -0.04 17.93
C CYS A 92 -9.69 1.48 18.11
N ARG A 93 -9.96 2.22 17.02
CA ARG A 93 -10.22 3.67 17.10
C ARG A 93 -11.51 4.01 17.83
N GLN A 94 -12.59 3.24 17.63
CA GLN A 94 -13.86 3.46 18.34
C GLN A 94 -13.68 3.35 19.86
N TYR A 95 -12.88 2.39 20.33
CA TYR A 95 -12.53 2.30 21.75
C TYR A 95 -11.67 3.49 22.20
N LEU A 96 -10.65 3.85 21.44
CA LEU A 96 -9.78 4.98 21.78
C LEU A 96 -10.54 6.31 21.91
N THR A 97 -11.57 6.53 21.07
CA THR A 97 -12.37 7.77 21.10
C THR A 97 -13.64 7.66 21.95
N GLY A 98 -13.90 6.52 22.60
CA GLY A 98 -15.15 6.26 23.33
C GLY A 98 -16.42 6.23 22.45
N ALA A 99 -16.27 6.13 21.12
CA ALA A 99 -17.37 6.22 20.16
C ALA A 99 -17.89 4.83 19.75
N VAL A 100 -18.08 3.95 20.74
CA VAL A 100 -18.55 2.57 20.51
C VAL A 100 -20.05 2.53 20.23
N SER A 101 -20.49 1.54 19.45
CA SER A 101 -21.91 1.38 19.11
C SER A 101 -22.75 0.95 20.31
N LYS A 102 -24.08 1.15 20.25
CA LYS A 102 -25.03 0.69 21.29
C LYS A 102 -24.93 -0.82 21.56
N ILE A 103 -24.69 -1.63 20.53
CA ILE A 103 -24.52 -3.09 20.68
C ILE A 103 -23.26 -3.40 21.48
N THR A 104 -22.15 -2.71 21.16
CA THR A 104 -20.87 -2.86 21.85
C THR A 104 -20.99 -2.45 23.32
N ALA A 105 -21.57 -1.27 23.59
CA ALA A 105 -21.82 -0.78 24.93
C ALA A 105 -22.70 -1.74 25.76
N LYS A 106 -23.69 -2.39 25.13
CA LYS A 106 -24.52 -3.39 25.80
C LYS A 106 -23.73 -4.62 26.23
N ILE A 107 -22.77 -5.09 25.43
CA ILE A 107 -21.90 -6.22 25.77
C ILE A 107 -20.92 -5.83 26.88
N LEU A 108 -20.31 -4.64 26.76
CA LEU A 108 -19.44 -4.04 27.79
C LEU A 108 -20.18 -3.73 29.09
N GLY A 109 -21.51 -3.65 29.05
CA GLY A 109 -22.42 -3.36 30.17
C GLY A 109 -22.05 -2.12 30.99
N PRO A 110 -22.63 -1.97 32.18
CA PRO A 110 -22.58 -0.71 32.93
C PRO A 110 -21.30 -0.52 33.74
N HIS A 111 -20.57 -1.60 34.05
CA HIS A 111 -19.41 -1.55 34.93
C HIS A 111 -18.28 -2.45 34.41
N ILE A 112 -17.07 -1.91 34.52
CA ILE A 112 -15.77 -2.51 34.16
C ILE A 112 -14.86 -2.12 35.32
N GLU A 113 -14.38 -3.11 36.06
CA GLU A 113 -13.55 -2.93 37.26
C GLU A 113 -12.07 -3.19 36.96
N GLN A 114 -11.77 -4.07 36.00
CA GLN A 114 -10.42 -4.50 35.66
C GLN A 114 -9.79 -3.58 34.61
N TYR A 115 -8.46 -3.64 34.50
CA TYR A 115 -7.73 -2.84 33.54
C TYR A 115 -7.60 -3.60 32.22
N HIS A 116 -8.24 -3.07 31.18
CA HIS A 116 -8.17 -3.63 29.83
C HIS A 116 -7.46 -2.70 28.87
N ALA A 117 -6.65 -3.29 27.99
CA ALA A 117 -5.96 -2.59 26.93
C ALA A 117 -6.31 -3.19 25.56
N VAL A 118 -6.46 -2.33 24.56
CA VAL A 118 -6.73 -2.72 23.18
C VAL A 118 -5.52 -2.37 22.31
N ILE A 119 -4.94 -3.36 21.64
CA ILE A 119 -3.79 -3.19 20.74
C ILE A 119 -4.18 -3.54 19.32
N TRP A 120 -3.92 -2.62 18.40
CA TRP A 120 -4.04 -2.89 16.97
C TRP A 120 -2.88 -3.73 16.44
N CYS A 121 -3.18 -4.79 15.68
CA CYS A 121 -2.20 -5.57 14.93
C CYS A 121 -2.46 -5.54 13.42
N PRO A 122 -1.46 -5.83 12.58
CA PRO A 122 -1.68 -5.91 11.14
C PRO A 122 -2.34 -7.26 10.78
N ALA A 123 -3.44 -7.21 10.03
CA ALA A 123 -4.14 -8.40 9.50
C ALA A 123 -3.19 -9.31 8.71
N HIS A 124 -3.46 -10.62 8.65
CA HIS A 124 -2.75 -11.60 7.80
C HIS A 124 -1.22 -11.39 7.70
N ALA A 125 -0.57 -11.19 8.84
CA ALA A 125 0.86 -10.87 8.92
C ALA A 125 1.68 -11.93 9.69
N GLY A 126 1.12 -13.12 9.93
CA GLY A 126 1.78 -14.22 10.65
C GLY A 126 1.69 -14.12 12.17
N LEU A 127 0.65 -13.47 12.71
CA LEU A 127 0.39 -13.45 14.15
C LEU A 127 -0.57 -14.58 14.49
N GLU A 128 -0.08 -15.64 15.12
CA GLU A 128 -0.79 -16.92 15.25
C GLU A 128 -2.15 -16.78 15.92
N GLY A 129 -2.24 -15.98 16.98
CA GLY A 129 -3.51 -15.75 17.69
C GLY A 129 -4.55 -15.02 16.84
N ASN A 130 -4.12 -14.07 16.01
CA ASN A 130 -5.02 -13.33 15.11
C ASN A 130 -5.53 -14.24 13.99
N GLU A 131 -4.64 -15.05 13.41
CA GLU A 131 -5.02 -16.01 12.36
C GLU A 131 -5.92 -17.12 12.90
N ARG A 132 -5.73 -17.52 14.17
CA ARG A 132 -6.64 -18.42 14.87
C ARG A 132 -8.03 -17.80 15.04
N ALA A 133 -8.13 -16.55 15.49
CA ALA A 133 -9.40 -15.87 15.66
C ALA A 133 -10.18 -15.78 14.32
N ASP A 134 -9.51 -15.36 13.24
CA ASP A 134 -10.07 -15.31 11.88
C ASP A 134 -10.51 -16.70 11.40
N GLY A 135 -9.67 -17.72 11.60
CA GLY A 135 -10.00 -19.10 11.26
C GLY A 135 -11.24 -19.62 12.00
N ILE A 136 -11.39 -19.31 13.29
CA ILE A 136 -12.56 -19.69 14.09
C ILE A 136 -13.81 -18.93 13.63
N ALA A 137 -13.71 -17.62 13.41
CA ALA A 137 -14.85 -16.80 12.97
C ALA A 137 -15.40 -17.29 11.63
N ARG A 138 -14.50 -17.61 10.69
CA ARG A 138 -14.85 -18.24 9.40
C ARG A 138 -15.37 -19.67 9.58
N GLY A 139 -14.73 -20.48 10.42
CA GLY A 139 -15.16 -21.85 10.69
C GLY A 139 -16.60 -21.94 11.19
N ILE A 140 -17.02 -20.97 12.01
CA ILE A 140 -18.39 -20.88 12.53
C ILE A 140 -19.34 -20.32 11.46
N SER A 141 -18.89 -19.38 10.62
CA SER A 141 -19.73 -18.80 9.55
C SER A 141 -20.04 -19.78 8.42
N ILE A 142 -19.18 -20.79 8.17
CA ILE A 142 -19.37 -21.87 7.17
C ILE A 142 -20.65 -22.71 7.41
N ARG A 143 -21.33 -22.57 8.55
CA ARG A 143 -22.70 -23.10 8.76
C ARG A 143 -23.80 -22.31 8.03
N ALA A 144 -23.45 -21.25 7.28
CA ALA A 144 -24.33 -20.53 6.37
C ALA A 144 -23.63 -20.31 5.02
N PRO A 145 -24.34 -20.33 3.88
CA PRO A 145 -23.72 -20.21 2.56
C PRO A 145 -23.01 -18.86 2.39
N ILE A 146 -21.69 -18.92 2.21
CA ILE A 146 -20.81 -17.76 2.00
C ILE A 146 -20.90 -17.33 0.53
N ALA A 147 -21.47 -16.16 0.27
CA ALA A 147 -21.21 -15.44 -0.97
C ALA A 147 -19.84 -14.77 -0.82
N THR A 148 -18.80 -15.32 -1.45
CA THR A 148 -17.50 -14.65 -1.58
C THR A 148 -17.66 -13.44 -2.49
N LEU A 149 -17.94 -12.28 -1.90
CA LEU A 149 -17.85 -11.00 -2.57
C LEU A 149 -16.54 -10.36 -2.11
N GLU A 150 -15.62 -10.10 -3.04
CA GLU A 150 -14.47 -9.25 -2.76
C GLU A 150 -14.99 -7.89 -2.27
N GLU A 151 -14.67 -7.53 -1.04
CA GLU A 151 -15.15 -6.27 -0.47
C GLU A 151 -14.46 -5.09 -1.16
N PRO A 152 -15.21 -4.17 -1.79
CA PRO A 152 -14.63 -3.03 -2.46
C PRO A 152 -13.93 -2.10 -1.44
N PRO A 153 -12.87 -1.38 -1.85
CA PRO A 153 -12.19 -0.44 -0.96
C PRO A 153 -13.17 0.64 -0.47
N VAL A 154 -13.35 0.73 0.85
CA VAL A 154 -14.37 1.62 1.46
C VAL A 154 -13.82 3.00 1.82
N THR A 155 -12.52 3.13 2.10
CA THR A 155 -11.95 4.42 2.52
C THR A 155 -11.57 5.28 1.32
N PRO A 156 -11.78 6.62 1.35
CA PRO A 156 -11.36 7.50 0.26
C PRO A 156 -9.87 7.36 -0.10
N ARG A 157 -9.02 7.12 0.91
CA ARG A 157 -7.59 6.85 0.70
C ARG A 157 -7.36 5.57 -0.10
N ASP A 158 -8.00 4.47 0.28
CA ASP A 158 -7.81 3.17 -0.39
C ASP A 158 -8.40 3.20 -1.80
N ILE A 159 -9.53 3.89 -2.02
CA ILE A 159 -10.10 4.14 -3.35
C ILE A 159 -9.10 4.92 -4.21
N LEU A 160 -8.58 6.04 -3.72
CA LEU A 160 -7.62 6.87 -4.46
C LEU A 160 -6.31 6.12 -4.74
N GLU A 161 -5.80 5.36 -3.77
CA GLU A 161 -4.60 4.54 -3.97
C GLU A 161 -4.82 3.47 -5.05
N THR A 162 -5.97 2.79 -5.01
CA THR A 162 -6.33 1.76 -5.99
C THR A 162 -6.41 2.37 -7.39
N GLN A 163 -7.18 3.45 -7.55
CA GLN A 163 -7.29 4.14 -8.83
C GLN A 163 -5.98 4.75 -9.31
N ARG A 164 -5.12 5.25 -8.41
CA ARG A 164 -3.78 5.76 -8.76
C ARG A 164 -2.90 4.64 -9.30
N LYS A 165 -2.95 3.47 -8.67
CA LYS A 165 -2.15 2.30 -9.06
C LYS A 165 -2.65 1.67 -10.37
N GLU A 166 -3.96 1.57 -10.55
CA GLU A 166 -4.58 1.09 -11.79
C GLU A 166 -4.22 1.99 -12.99
N ARG A 167 -4.13 3.30 -12.77
CA ARG A 167 -3.76 4.28 -13.80
C ARG A 167 -2.25 4.51 -13.91
N GLN A 168 -1.44 3.81 -13.12
CA GLN A 168 0.02 4.01 -13.13
C GLN A 168 0.62 3.32 -14.36
N LYS A 169 0.93 4.10 -15.40
CA LYS A 169 1.61 3.61 -16.62
C LYS A 169 3.12 3.40 -16.41
N PHE A 170 3.79 4.32 -15.71
CA PHE A 170 5.23 4.30 -15.50
C PHE A 170 5.62 4.01 -14.05
N SER A 171 6.73 3.31 -13.87
CA SER A 171 7.31 2.93 -12.58
C SER A 171 7.81 4.15 -11.78
N PRO A 172 7.88 4.08 -10.45
CA PRO A 172 8.56 5.12 -9.67
C PRO A 172 10.09 5.07 -9.89
N PRO A 173 10.82 6.14 -9.53
CA PRO A 173 12.27 6.12 -9.42
C PRO A 173 12.73 4.99 -8.50
N HIS A 174 13.82 4.32 -8.86
CA HIS A 174 14.40 3.26 -8.04
C HIS A 174 14.91 3.85 -6.72
N PRO A 175 14.74 3.18 -5.56
CA PRO A 175 15.08 3.75 -4.24
C PRO A 175 16.56 4.10 -4.03
N LYS A 176 17.45 3.59 -4.89
CA LYS A 176 18.90 3.88 -4.84
C LYS A 176 19.33 5.05 -5.74
N LEU A 177 18.41 5.64 -6.50
CA LEU A 177 18.69 6.88 -7.22
C LEU A 177 18.81 8.03 -6.23
N ASP A 178 19.74 8.95 -6.49
CA ASP A 178 19.79 10.20 -5.74
C ASP A 178 18.58 11.10 -6.07
N ILE A 179 18.41 12.19 -5.33
CA ILE A 179 17.27 13.09 -5.48
C ILE A 179 17.25 13.75 -6.88
N GLY A 180 18.41 14.07 -7.44
CA GLY A 180 18.55 14.67 -8.77
C GLY A 180 18.17 13.68 -9.87
N GLN A 181 18.72 12.47 -9.82
CA GLN A 181 18.39 11.35 -10.71
C GLN A 181 16.91 10.99 -10.63
N ALA A 182 16.33 10.94 -9.43
CA ALA A 182 14.91 10.66 -9.25
C ALA A 182 14.01 11.74 -9.86
N ARG A 183 14.39 13.02 -9.73
CA ARG A 183 13.71 14.16 -10.38
C ARG A 183 13.80 14.04 -11.89
N ASP A 184 14.98 13.78 -12.40
CA ASP A 184 15.26 13.72 -13.83
C ASP A 184 14.60 12.50 -14.49
N TRP A 185 14.48 11.39 -13.76
CA TRP A 185 13.70 10.21 -14.16
C TRP A 185 12.22 10.56 -14.37
N ARG A 186 11.64 11.35 -13.46
CA ARG A 186 10.26 11.84 -13.63
C ARG A 186 10.14 12.73 -14.85
N ARG A 187 11.11 13.61 -15.10
CA ARG A 187 11.13 14.49 -16.27
C ARG A 187 11.18 13.69 -17.58
N LEU A 188 11.92 12.59 -17.63
CA LEU A 188 11.90 11.67 -18.78
C LEU A 188 10.51 11.07 -18.99
N GLN A 189 9.89 10.55 -17.92
CA GLN A 189 8.53 9.95 -17.97
C GLN A 189 7.43 10.94 -18.40
N THR A 190 7.60 12.22 -18.07
CA THR A 190 6.64 13.28 -18.45
C THR A 190 7.03 14.02 -19.72
N ASN A 191 8.09 13.59 -20.42
CA ASN A 191 8.62 14.25 -21.62
C ASN A 191 8.95 15.75 -21.40
N THR A 192 9.45 16.09 -20.21
CA THR A 192 9.86 17.44 -19.80
C THR A 192 11.34 17.52 -19.44
N TYR A 193 12.11 16.46 -19.71
CA TYR A 193 13.56 16.50 -19.59
C TYR A 193 14.14 17.52 -20.58
N PRO A 194 15.16 18.32 -20.19
CA PRO A 194 15.74 19.34 -21.06
C PRO A 194 16.10 18.79 -22.44
N ASN A 195 15.55 19.43 -23.48
CA ASN A 195 15.81 19.17 -24.89
C ASN A 195 15.60 20.49 -25.65
N LEU A 196 16.22 20.65 -26.81
CA LEU A 196 16.17 21.91 -27.57
C LEU A 196 14.74 22.37 -27.85
N LEU A 197 13.83 21.46 -28.21
CA LEU A 197 12.42 21.82 -28.44
C LEU A 197 11.74 22.37 -27.17
N PHE A 198 12.12 21.89 -25.99
CA PHE A 198 11.60 22.40 -24.72
C PHE A 198 12.22 23.75 -24.34
N VAL A 199 13.54 23.90 -24.44
CA VAL A 199 14.21 25.16 -24.07
C VAL A 199 13.97 26.28 -25.07
N ASN A 200 13.82 25.98 -26.37
CA ASN A 200 13.42 26.95 -27.39
C ASN A 200 12.02 27.53 -27.10
N LYS A 201 11.07 26.75 -26.59
CA LYS A 201 9.76 27.27 -26.18
C LYS A 201 9.83 28.34 -25.08
N ILE A 202 10.88 28.30 -24.26
CA ILE A 202 11.09 29.23 -23.14
C ILE A 202 11.97 30.40 -23.61
N HIS A 203 13.03 30.10 -24.38
CA HIS A 203 14.05 31.04 -24.83
C HIS A 203 14.31 30.89 -26.35
N PRO A 204 13.37 31.30 -27.21
CA PRO A 204 13.43 31.02 -28.65
C PRO A 204 14.56 31.75 -29.38
N THR A 205 15.07 32.83 -28.80
CA THR A 205 16.19 33.61 -29.36
C THR A 205 17.56 33.05 -28.99
N GLN A 206 17.64 32.18 -27.97
CA GLN A 206 18.90 31.60 -27.49
C GLN A 206 19.11 30.16 -27.99
N TYR A 207 18.03 29.41 -28.17
CA TYR A 207 18.10 28.00 -28.57
C TYR A 207 17.40 27.78 -29.91
N PRO A 208 18.00 27.02 -30.84
CA PRO A 208 17.35 26.67 -32.11
C PRO A 208 16.17 25.72 -31.89
N ASP A 209 15.19 25.77 -32.79
CA ASP A 209 14.05 24.85 -32.85
C ASP A 209 14.33 23.63 -33.75
N THR A 210 15.58 23.47 -34.20
CA THR A 210 16.07 22.41 -35.09
C THR A 210 17.20 21.62 -34.44
N CYS A 211 17.31 20.34 -34.81
CA CYS A 211 18.37 19.45 -34.35
C CYS A 211 19.71 19.86 -34.96
N PRO A 212 20.80 19.97 -34.18
CA PRO A 212 22.11 20.38 -34.69
C PRO A 212 22.75 19.35 -35.62
N TRP A 213 22.25 18.10 -35.65
CA TRP A 213 22.84 17.02 -36.42
C TRP A 213 22.11 16.73 -37.73
N CYS A 214 20.78 16.85 -37.75
CA CYS A 214 19.98 16.52 -38.93
C CYS A 214 18.90 17.55 -39.27
N TRP A 215 18.84 18.68 -38.57
CA TRP A 215 17.91 19.80 -38.80
C TRP A 215 16.42 19.50 -38.60
N GLU A 216 16.07 18.27 -38.21
CA GLU A 216 14.71 17.86 -37.86
C GLU A 216 14.29 18.42 -36.49
N ARG A 217 13.02 18.24 -36.15
CA ARG A 217 12.46 18.68 -34.86
C ARG A 217 13.17 18.01 -33.66
N PRO A 218 13.84 18.78 -32.77
CA PRO A 218 14.72 18.23 -31.74
C PRO A 218 13.95 17.88 -30.46
N SER A 219 12.95 17.00 -30.60
CA SER A 219 12.25 16.42 -29.45
C SER A 219 13.19 15.55 -28.60
N LEU A 220 12.83 15.30 -27.34
CA LEU A 220 13.57 14.42 -26.44
C LEU A 220 13.83 13.04 -27.07
N THR A 221 12.77 12.41 -27.59
CA THR A 221 12.86 11.11 -28.29
C THR A 221 13.78 11.17 -29.51
N HIS A 222 13.78 12.31 -30.21
CA HIS A 222 14.62 12.49 -31.38
C HIS A 222 16.10 12.55 -31.04
N ILE A 223 16.49 13.46 -30.14
CA ILE A 223 17.90 13.65 -29.79
C ILE A 223 18.50 12.46 -29.04
N MET A 224 17.66 11.68 -28.33
CA MET A 224 18.12 10.51 -27.59
C MET A 224 18.16 9.24 -28.44
N TRP A 225 17.27 9.08 -29.42
CA TRP A 225 17.02 7.76 -30.02
C TRP A 225 16.84 7.77 -31.53
N THR A 226 16.00 8.64 -32.09
CA THR A 226 15.62 8.52 -33.52
C THR A 226 16.55 9.27 -34.48
N CYS A 227 17.39 10.17 -33.97
CA CYS A 227 18.36 10.87 -34.80
C CYS A 227 19.46 9.92 -35.30
N ARG A 228 19.51 9.68 -36.61
CA ARG A 228 20.52 8.80 -37.23
C ARG A 228 21.89 9.45 -37.37
N LEU A 229 21.93 10.79 -37.38
CA LEU A 229 23.15 11.59 -37.52
C LEU A 229 23.71 12.05 -36.17
N GLY A 230 23.07 11.68 -35.06
CA GLY A 230 23.56 12.01 -33.72
C GLY A 230 24.85 11.27 -33.35
N PRO A 231 25.66 11.81 -32.41
CA PRO A 231 26.88 11.19 -31.93
C PRO A 231 26.64 9.75 -31.44
N PRO A 232 27.43 8.76 -31.90
CA PRO A 232 27.24 7.38 -31.49
C PRO A 232 27.48 7.17 -29.99
N GLU A 233 28.33 7.99 -29.35
CA GLU A 233 28.76 7.90 -27.95
C GLU A 233 27.61 8.11 -26.95
N ILE A 234 26.55 8.82 -27.35
CA ILE A 234 25.36 9.07 -26.52
C ILE A 234 24.59 7.78 -26.22
N ASN A 235 24.70 6.77 -27.09
CA ASN A 235 23.86 5.58 -26.99
C ASN A 235 24.40 4.63 -25.92
N SER A 236 23.55 4.28 -24.96
CA SER A 236 23.89 3.23 -24.00
C SER A 236 24.00 1.88 -24.71
N PRO A 237 25.03 1.06 -24.41
CA PRO A 237 25.15 -0.29 -24.95
C PRO A 237 24.01 -1.21 -24.51
N LEU A 238 23.30 -0.86 -23.43
CA LEU A 238 22.14 -1.60 -22.95
C LEU A 238 20.91 -1.45 -23.86
N PHE A 239 20.87 -0.41 -24.69
CA PHE A 239 19.71 -0.08 -25.51
C PHE A 239 20.13 -0.03 -26.99
N GLY A 240 19.97 -1.14 -27.72
CA GLY A 240 20.28 -1.19 -29.15
C GLY A 240 19.36 -0.27 -29.98
N ARG A 241 19.84 0.24 -31.13
CA ARG A 241 19.11 1.15 -32.06
C ARG A 241 17.89 0.52 -32.77
N ASN A 242 17.04 -0.20 -32.06
CA ASN A 242 15.85 -0.78 -32.66
C ASN A 242 14.79 0.34 -32.83
N PRO A 243 14.30 0.62 -34.05
CA PRO A 243 13.56 1.85 -34.39
C PRO A 243 12.13 1.96 -33.83
N PHE A 244 11.68 1.05 -32.95
CA PHE A 244 10.30 1.07 -32.46
C PHE A 244 10.13 1.97 -31.24
N GLU A 245 9.28 3.01 -31.36
CA GLU A 245 8.81 3.86 -30.25
C GLU A 245 8.27 3.08 -29.04
N ARG A 246 7.76 1.85 -29.27
CA ARG A 246 7.30 0.96 -28.21
C ARG A 246 8.40 0.56 -27.21
N GLN A 247 9.68 0.65 -27.57
CA GLN A 247 10.76 0.36 -26.63
C GLN A 247 10.97 1.50 -25.63
N TRP A 248 10.81 2.76 -26.05
CA TRP A 248 10.98 3.92 -25.19
C TRP A 248 10.02 3.89 -23.97
N GLU A 249 8.74 3.63 -24.20
CA GLU A 249 7.76 3.52 -23.11
C GLU A 249 8.06 2.33 -22.18
N VAL A 250 8.56 1.21 -22.72
CA VAL A 250 8.95 0.03 -21.94
C VAL A 250 10.11 0.35 -21.02
N TRP A 251 11.11 1.07 -21.52
CA TRP A 251 12.26 1.51 -20.73
C TRP A 251 11.86 2.48 -19.62
N LEU A 252 11.00 3.45 -19.91
CA LEU A 252 10.44 4.36 -18.90
C LEU A 252 9.56 3.66 -17.85
N ALA A 253 9.06 2.46 -18.15
CA ALA A 253 8.33 1.60 -17.22
C ALA A 253 9.24 0.63 -16.44
N SER A 254 10.56 0.63 -16.70
CA SER A 254 11.51 -0.23 -15.98
C SER A 254 11.59 0.13 -14.50
N LYS A 255 11.63 -0.89 -13.64
CA LYS A 255 11.82 -0.75 -12.19
C LYS A 255 13.26 -1.01 -11.76
N ASP A 256 14.08 -1.47 -12.68
CA ASP A 256 15.45 -1.88 -12.41
C ASP A 256 16.39 -0.66 -12.32
N GLN A 257 17.36 -0.71 -11.42
CA GLN A 257 18.27 0.40 -11.18
C GLN A 257 19.18 0.67 -12.38
N GLU A 258 19.78 -0.38 -12.94
CA GLU A 258 20.76 -0.29 -14.02
C GLU A 258 20.11 0.32 -15.26
N SER A 259 18.89 -0.14 -15.57
CA SER A 259 18.06 0.44 -16.64
C SER A 259 17.80 1.93 -16.43
N GLN A 260 17.35 2.34 -15.24
CA GLN A 260 17.03 3.75 -14.98
C GLN A 260 18.26 4.65 -15.06
N VAL A 261 19.40 4.20 -14.51
CA VAL A 261 20.67 4.95 -14.56
C VAL A 261 21.15 5.10 -16.00
N ALA A 262 21.11 4.03 -16.80
CA ALA A 262 21.56 4.08 -18.18
C ALA A 262 20.70 5.01 -19.05
N LEU A 263 19.38 5.08 -18.83
CA LEU A 263 18.51 6.03 -19.54
C LEU A 263 18.81 7.48 -19.14
N LEU A 264 19.07 7.71 -17.85
CA LEU A 264 19.42 9.04 -17.36
C LEU A 264 20.74 9.52 -17.94
N ASP A 265 21.74 8.65 -17.99
CA ASP A 265 23.05 8.95 -18.54
C ASP A 265 22.95 9.27 -20.05
N GLN A 266 22.26 8.43 -20.82
CA GLN A 266 21.99 8.68 -22.24
C GLN A 266 21.23 10.00 -22.46
N ALA A 267 20.23 10.31 -21.62
CA ALA A 267 19.48 11.57 -21.73
C ALA A 267 20.37 12.78 -21.47
N GLN A 268 21.21 12.70 -20.44
CA GLN A 268 22.14 13.77 -20.06
C GLN A 268 23.17 14.00 -21.16
N GLN A 269 23.76 12.93 -21.71
CA GLN A 269 24.70 13.03 -22.82
C GLN A 269 24.05 13.60 -24.08
N ALA A 270 22.83 13.15 -24.43
CA ALA A 270 22.08 13.67 -25.57
C ALA A 270 21.78 15.17 -25.43
N ALA A 271 21.33 15.59 -24.25
CA ALA A 271 20.99 16.98 -23.98
C ALA A 271 22.24 17.88 -23.99
N LYS A 272 23.38 17.42 -23.45
CA LYS A 272 24.65 18.14 -23.53
C LYS A 272 25.17 18.24 -24.96
N ALA A 273 25.23 17.12 -25.67
CA ALA A 273 25.75 17.08 -27.04
C ALA A 273 24.88 17.87 -28.03
N SER A 274 23.58 18.01 -27.76
CA SER A 274 22.69 18.86 -28.55
C SER A 274 22.72 20.34 -28.14
N GLY A 275 23.36 20.70 -27.03
CA GLY A 275 23.38 22.07 -26.51
C GLY A 275 22.11 22.48 -25.76
N ALA A 276 21.29 21.51 -25.31
CA ALA A 276 20.11 21.75 -24.48
C ALA A 276 20.43 21.81 -22.97
N LEU A 277 21.63 21.37 -22.57
CA LEU A 277 22.19 21.45 -21.23
C LEU A 277 23.65 21.88 -21.32
N ASP A 278 24.06 22.76 -20.41
CA ASP A 278 25.46 23.15 -20.21
C ASP A 278 26.32 22.02 -19.59
#